data_AF-A0A7X7SSM5-F1
#
_entry.id   AF-A0A7X7SSM5-F1
#
_cell.length_a   1.000
_cell.length_b   1.000
_cell.length_c   1.000
_cell.angle_alpha   90.00
_cell.angle_beta   90.00
_cell.angle_gamma   90.00
#
_symmetry.space_group_name_H-M   'P 1'
#
loop_
_entity.id
_entity.type
_entity.pdbx_description
1 polymer ?
#
loop_
_entity_poly.entity_id
_entity_poly.type
_entity_poly.pdbx_seq_one_letter_code
_entity_poly.pdbx_strand_id
1 'polypeptide(L)'
;TILRSTQFFDFLPRIAEADADGRVVRVSPAFAQPIAADEVAAALADLAMSAPRNDMIEHAGPERFHLDDIVRRVMKANGDPRPVIADARARYFGAPLSEDTLTPDEGAIIGVTRFDEWLSGFTVRRSHEDRRSLN
;
A
#
# COMPACT_ATOMS: atom_id res chain seq x y z
N THR A 1 -4.42 -13.59 19.66
CA THR A 1 -3.35 -13.03 18.82
C THR A 1 -3.92 -11.89 18.02
N ILE A 2 -3.21 -10.77 17.91
CA ILE A 2 -3.54 -9.66 17.01
C ILE A 2 -2.47 -9.63 15.92
N LEU A 3 -2.89 -9.61 14.66
CA LEU A 3 -1.98 -9.36 13.53
C LEU A 3 -2.19 -7.92 13.05
N ARG A 4 -1.15 -7.10 13.13
CA ARG A 4 -1.15 -5.72 12.64
C ARG A 4 -0.30 -5.67 11.38
N SER A 5 -0.93 -5.51 10.23
CA SER A 5 -0.19 -5.31 8.99
C SER A 5 0.09 -3.83 8.73
N THR A 6 1.12 -3.55 7.93
CA THR A 6 1.21 -2.26 7.24
C THR A 6 0.14 -2.15 6.13
N GLN A 7 0.07 -0.98 5.49
CA GLN A 7 -0.88 -0.72 4.41
C GLN A 7 -0.65 -1.63 3.20
N PHE A 8 -1.71 -2.07 2.53
CA PHE A 8 -1.54 -2.94 1.36
C PHE A 8 -1.21 -2.15 0.11
N PHE A 9 -0.45 -2.76 -0.80
CA PHE A 9 -0.22 -2.19 -2.12
C PHE A 9 -1.52 -1.83 -2.86
N ASP A 10 -2.56 -2.65 -2.71
CA ASP A 10 -3.89 -2.47 -3.32
C ASP A 10 -4.61 -1.17 -2.90
N PHE A 11 -4.17 -0.52 -1.82
CA PHE A 11 -4.71 0.78 -1.40
C PHE A 11 -4.01 1.97 -2.06
N LEU A 12 -2.83 1.80 -2.66
CA LEU A 12 -2.08 2.89 -3.28
C LEU A 12 -2.85 3.64 -4.37
N PRO A 13 -3.63 2.99 -5.28
CA PRO A 13 -4.46 3.70 -6.24
C PRO A 13 -5.50 4.61 -5.58
N ARG A 14 -6.08 4.19 -4.44
CA ARG A 14 -7.11 4.97 -3.74
C ARG A 14 -6.58 6.24 -3.10
N ILE A 15 -5.29 6.29 -2.80
CA ILE A 15 -4.66 7.52 -2.30
C ILE A 15 -4.71 8.62 -3.37
N ALA A 16 -4.58 8.25 -4.65
CA ALA A 16 -4.70 9.20 -5.76
C ALA A 16 -6.14 9.68 -6.03
N GLU A 17 -7.14 8.98 -5.51
CA GLU A 17 -8.56 9.33 -5.61
C GLU A 17 -9.02 10.22 -4.43
N ALA A 18 -8.28 10.21 -3.32
CA ALA A 18 -8.64 10.95 -2.12
C ALA A 18 -8.47 12.48 -2.26
N ASP A 19 -7.78 12.97 -3.30
CA ASP A 19 -7.61 14.41 -3.58
C ASP A 19 -8.76 14.93 -4.46
N ALA A 20 -9.48 15.92 -3.93
CA ALA A 20 -10.71 16.47 -4.52
C ALA A 20 -10.46 17.48 -5.65
N ASP A 21 -9.24 18.02 -5.79
CA ASP A 21 -8.95 19.10 -6.75
C ASP A 21 -8.87 18.63 -8.22
N GLY A 22 -8.73 17.31 -8.45
CA GLY A 22 -8.76 16.66 -9.77
C GLY A 22 -7.62 16.99 -10.74
N ARG A 23 -6.85 18.06 -10.50
CA ARG A 23 -5.75 18.53 -11.38
C ARG A 23 -4.37 18.03 -10.98
N VAL A 24 -4.16 17.84 -9.68
CA VAL A 24 -2.90 17.35 -9.09
C VAL A 24 -3.27 16.36 -7.99
N VAL A 25 -2.33 15.52 -7.58
CA VAL A 25 -2.48 14.63 -6.43
C VAL A 25 -1.45 15.02 -5.38
N ARG A 26 -1.91 15.55 -4.24
CA ARG A 26 -1.04 15.88 -3.11
C ARG A 26 -0.90 14.70 -2.18
N VAL A 27 0.32 14.28 -1.92
CA VAL A 27 0.62 13.10 -1.09
C VAL A 27 1.67 13.47 -0.05
N SER A 28 1.49 12.97 1.17
CA SER A 28 2.50 13.13 2.21
C SER A 28 3.81 12.44 1.80
N PRO A 29 4.99 13.05 2.01
CA PRO A 29 6.27 12.38 1.81
C PRO A 29 6.65 11.46 2.98
N ALA A 30 5.74 11.15 3.90
CA ALA A 30 6.00 10.18 4.98
C ALA A 30 6.41 8.82 4.41
N PHE A 31 7.16 8.06 5.18
CA PHE A 31 7.54 6.71 4.81
C PHE A 31 6.38 5.74 4.96
N ALA A 32 6.33 4.78 4.05
CA ALA A 32 5.43 3.64 4.08
C ALA A 32 6.21 2.36 3.74
N GLN A 33 5.84 1.26 4.38
CA GLN A 33 6.39 -0.07 4.08
C GLN A 33 5.27 -1.04 3.72
N PRO A 34 4.61 -0.82 2.56
CA PRO A 34 3.40 -1.56 2.21
C PRO A 34 3.65 -3.04 1.92
N ILE A 35 2.63 -3.86 2.14
CA ILE A 35 2.68 -5.32 2.01
C ILE A 35 1.67 -5.86 0.98
N ALA A 36 1.91 -7.04 0.42
CA ALA A 36 0.94 -7.75 -0.39
C ALA A 36 -0.19 -8.32 0.49
N ALA A 37 -1.45 -8.12 0.07
CA ALA A 37 -2.61 -8.61 0.80
C ALA A 37 -2.61 -10.14 0.96
N ASP A 38 -2.12 -10.87 -0.05
CA ASP A 38 -2.03 -12.33 -0.04
C ASP A 38 -1.09 -12.84 1.06
N GLU A 39 0.02 -12.14 1.33
CA GLU A 39 0.95 -12.51 2.41
C GLU A 39 0.35 -12.28 3.79
N VAL A 40 -0.43 -11.21 3.95
CA VAL A 40 -1.18 -10.95 5.19
C VAL A 40 -2.24 -12.04 5.41
N ALA A 41 -2.95 -12.42 4.36
CA ALA A 41 -3.96 -13.49 4.42
C ALA A 41 -3.34 -14.84 4.79
N ALA A 42 -2.19 -15.20 4.19
CA ALA A 42 -1.46 -16.42 4.52
C ALA A 42 -1.01 -16.43 5.99
N ALA A 43 -0.37 -15.36 6.46
CA ALA A 43 0.06 -15.25 7.85
C ALA A 43 -1.12 -15.31 8.83
N LEU A 44 -2.25 -14.68 8.48
CA LEU A 44 -3.46 -14.72 9.32
C LEU A 44 -4.03 -16.14 9.41
N ALA A 45 -4.06 -16.88 8.31
CA ALA A 45 -4.52 -18.28 8.29
C ALA A 45 -3.66 -19.16 9.20
N ASP A 46 -2.33 -19.04 9.11
CA ASP A 46 -1.40 -19.79 9.97
C ASP A 46 -1.58 -19.45 11.45
N LEU A 47 -1.76 -18.17 11.77
CA LEU A 47 -2.00 -17.72 13.15
C LEU A 47 -3.34 -18.20 13.71
N ALA A 48 -4.38 -18.27 12.88
CA ALA A 48 -5.71 -18.73 13.28
C ALA A 48 -5.74 -20.23 13.59
N MET A 49 -4.90 -21.02 12.93
CA MET A 49 -4.77 -22.47 13.14
C MET A 49 -3.81 -22.84 14.28
N SER A 50 -3.05 -21.86 14.78
CA SER A 50 -2.06 -22.03 15.85
C SER A 50 -2.65 -21.78 17.23
N ALA A 51 -1.94 -22.19 18.28
CA ALA A 51 -2.28 -21.79 19.64
C ALA A 51 -2.25 -20.24 19.78
N PRO A 52 -3.21 -19.64 20.51
CA PRO A 52 -3.26 -18.20 20.67
C PRO A 52 -2.01 -17.72 21.41
N ARG A 53 -1.33 -16.72 20.84
CA ARG A 53 -0.12 -16.11 21.41
C ARG A 53 -0.41 -15.05 22.46
N ASN A 54 -1.66 -14.58 22.54
CA ASN A 54 -2.09 -13.48 23.42
C ASN A 54 -1.20 -12.23 23.31
N ASP A 55 -0.68 -11.98 22.11
CA ASP A 55 0.23 -10.89 21.81
C ASP A 55 -0.11 -10.25 20.45
N MET A 56 0.51 -9.11 20.16
CA MET A 56 0.48 -8.41 18.88
C MET A 56 1.69 -8.79 18.02
N ILE A 57 1.45 -9.04 16.75
CA ILE A 57 2.49 -9.33 15.75
C ILE A 57 2.34 -8.33 14.63
N GLU A 58 3.44 -7.70 14.23
CA GLU A 58 3.46 -6.84 13.07
C GLU A 58 3.88 -7.60 11.81
N HIS A 59 3.30 -7.24 10.67
CA HIS A 59 3.63 -7.81 9.35
C HIS A 59 3.74 -6.71 8.30
N ALA A 60 4.92 -6.55 7.73
CA ALA A 60 5.22 -5.50 6.77
C ALA A 60 5.83 -6.05 5.49
N GLY A 61 5.76 -5.29 4.41
CA GLY A 61 6.39 -5.69 3.17
C GLY A 61 7.91 -5.54 3.20
N PRO A 62 8.60 -5.99 2.15
CA PRO A 62 10.07 -6.03 2.14
C PRO A 62 10.73 -4.66 1.98
N GLU A 63 9.99 -3.63 1.55
CA GLU A 63 10.58 -2.38 1.06
C GLU A 63 9.89 -1.14 1.66
N ARG A 64 10.72 -0.21 2.15
CA ARG A 64 10.30 1.10 2.65
C ARG A 64 10.45 2.15 1.55
N PHE A 65 9.44 3.00 1.40
CA PHE A 65 9.39 4.05 0.37
C PHE A 65 8.84 5.36 0.94
N HIS A 66 9.13 6.47 0.27
CA HIS A 66 8.29 7.65 0.41
C HIS A 66 6.92 7.40 -0.25
N LEU A 67 5.84 7.77 0.43
CA LEU A 67 4.48 7.48 -0.01
C LEU A 67 4.15 8.17 -1.35
N ASP A 68 4.61 9.39 -1.58
CA ASP A 68 4.40 10.12 -2.83
C ASP A 68 5.09 9.43 -4.02
N ASP A 69 6.27 8.85 -3.81
CA ASP A 69 7.02 8.15 -4.86
C ASP A 69 6.31 6.88 -5.33
N ILE A 70 5.81 6.05 -4.40
CA ILE A 70 5.08 4.83 -4.77
C ILE A 70 3.71 5.13 -5.38
N VAL A 71 3.01 6.17 -4.91
CA VAL A 71 1.77 6.62 -5.55
C VAL A 71 2.04 7.12 -6.98
N ARG A 72 3.12 7.88 -7.20
CA ARG A 72 3.53 8.32 -8.55
C ARG A 72 3.79 7.14 -9.49
N ARG A 73 4.43 6.08 -8.99
CA ARG A 73 4.69 4.86 -9.79
C ARG A 73 3.41 4.11 -10.14
N VAL A 74 2.48 3.96 -9.19
CA VAL A 74 1.16 3.35 -9.44
C VAL A 74 0.34 4.16 -10.44
N MET A 75 0.27 5.48 -10.29
CA MET A 75 -0.43 6.36 -11.22
C MET A 75 0.14 6.26 -12.64
N LYS A 76 1.48 6.28 -12.77
CA LYS A 76 2.15 6.10 -14.06
C LYS A 76 1.82 4.74 -14.70
N ALA A 77 1.87 3.66 -13.93
CA ALA A 77 1.48 2.33 -14.41
C ALA A 77 0.00 2.27 -14.81
N ASN A 78 -0.83 3.09 -14.17
CA ASN A 78 -2.26 3.17 -14.44
C ASN A 78 -2.66 4.10 -15.59
N GLY A 79 -1.70 4.81 -16.20
CA GLY A 79 -1.98 5.78 -17.25
C GLY A 79 -2.62 7.07 -16.74
N ASP A 80 -2.56 7.35 -15.44
CA ASP A 80 -3.06 8.60 -14.86
C ASP A 80 -2.02 9.72 -15.05
N PRO A 81 -2.33 10.78 -15.81
CA PRO A 81 -1.37 11.83 -16.14
C PRO A 81 -1.26 12.92 -15.06
N ARG A 82 -2.09 12.88 -13.99
CA ARG A 82 -2.09 13.92 -12.96
C ARG A 82 -0.72 13.93 -12.25
N PRO A 83 -0.08 15.10 -12.07
CA PRO A 83 1.19 15.18 -11.36
C PRO A 83 1.00 14.90 -9.87
N VAL A 84 1.95 14.17 -9.29
CA VAL A 84 2.04 13.92 -7.84
C VAL A 84 2.96 14.96 -7.20
N ILE A 85 2.43 15.70 -6.23
CA ILE A 85 3.15 16.72 -5.47
C ILE A 85 3.32 16.23 -4.03
N ALA A 86 4.58 16.15 -3.57
CA ALA A 86 4.88 15.92 -2.17
C ALA A 86 4.42 17.12 -1.33
N ASP A 87 3.55 16.90 -0.36
CA ASP A 87 3.03 17.93 0.54
C ASP A 87 2.96 17.40 1.97
N ALA A 88 3.82 17.92 2.85
CA ALA A 88 3.87 17.53 4.27
C ALA A 88 2.59 17.86 5.05
N ARG A 89 1.69 18.69 4.49
CA ARG A 89 0.36 18.97 5.06
C ARG A 89 -0.75 18.12 4.45
N ALA A 90 -0.45 17.34 3.41
CA ALA A 90 -1.42 16.43 2.84
C ALA A 90 -1.85 15.40 3.89
N ARG A 91 -3.16 15.21 4.00
CA ARG A 91 -3.75 14.27 4.94
C ARG A 91 -3.90 12.91 4.28
N TYR A 92 -3.57 11.87 5.02
CA TYR A 92 -3.85 10.49 4.65
C TYR A 92 -5.24 10.11 5.16
N PHE A 93 -6.22 10.06 4.25
CA PHE A 93 -7.62 9.82 4.57
C PHE A 93 -8.15 10.68 5.74
N GLY A 94 -7.83 11.99 5.71
CA GLY A 94 -8.25 12.95 6.73
C GLY A 94 -7.35 13.02 7.96
N ALA A 95 -6.40 12.11 8.14
CA ALA A 95 -5.44 12.13 9.24
C ALA A 95 -4.09 12.77 8.83
N PRO A 96 -3.44 13.55 9.72
CA PRO A 96 -2.03 13.90 9.53
C PRO A 96 -1.15 12.65 9.67
N LEU A 97 -0.06 12.58 8.93
CA LEU A 97 0.96 11.54 9.12
C LEU A 97 2.23 12.14 9.73
N SER A 98 2.81 11.42 10.68
CA SER A 98 4.22 11.58 11.03
C SER A 98 5.09 10.73 10.09
N GLU A 99 6.40 10.98 10.10
CA GLU A 99 7.36 10.40 9.15
C GLU A 99 7.30 8.87 9.07
N ASP A 100 7.15 8.19 10.21
CA ASP A 100 7.20 6.72 10.30
C ASP A 100 5.84 6.07 10.67
N THR A 101 4.73 6.80 10.57
CA THR A 101 3.41 6.28 10.97
C THR A 101 2.95 5.06 10.17
N LEU A 102 3.44 4.88 8.94
CA LEU A 102 3.05 3.79 8.04
C LEU A 102 4.16 2.74 7.86
N THR A 103 5.12 2.70 8.77
CA THR A 103 6.17 1.68 8.85
C THR A 103 5.99 0.82 10.10
N PRO A 104 6.46 -0.44 10.09
CA PRO A 104 6.40 -1.29 11.27
C PRO A 104 7.40 -0.84 12.35
N ASP A 105 7.19 -1.33 13.56
CA ASP A 105 8.17 -1.33 14.64
C ASP A 105 9.20 -2.47 14.46
N GLU A 106 10.22 -2.50 15.32
CA GLU A 106 11.24 -3.55 15.32
C GLU A 106 10.61 -4.95 15.59
N GLY A 107 11.11 -5.98 14.89
CA GLY A 107 10.66 -7.36 15.08
C GLY A 107 9.44 -7.77 14.25
N ALA A 108 8.97 -6.90 13.35
CA ALA A 108 7.93 -7.27 12.39
C ALA A 108 8.35 -8.45 11.51
N ILE A 109 7.37 -9.30 11.20
CA ILE A 109 7.51 -10.28 10.12
C ILE A 109 7.62 -9.48 8.82
N ILE A 110 8.55 -9.87 7.95
CA ILE A 110 8.79 -9.21 6.66
C ILE A 110 8.36 -10.13 5.53
N GLY A 111 7.39 -9.67 4.74
CA GLY A 111 6.96 -10.32 3.49
C GLY A 111 8.04 -10.29 2.42
N VAL A 112 7.85 -11.04 1.35
CA VAL A 112 8.83 -11.21 0.28
C VAL A 112 8.41 -10.58 -1.03
N THR A 113 7.11 -10.33 -1.25
CA THR A 113 6.62 -9.73 -2.48
C THR A 113 7.07 -8.28 -2.62
N ARG A 114 7.91 -8.02 -3.62
CA ARG A 114 8.43 -6.69 -3.91
C ARG A 114 7.41 -5.83 -4.63
N PHE A 115 7.51 -4.51 -4.50
CA PHE A 115 6.58 -3.57 -5.12
C PHE A 115 6.52 -3.72 -6.65
N ASP A 116 7.68 -3.88 -7.31
CA ASP A 116 7.73 -4.03 -8.77
C ASP A 116 7.12 -5.34 -9.28
N GLU A 117 7.24 -6.41 -8.49
CA GLU A 117 6.61 -7.70 -8.79
C GLU A 117 5.09 -7.57 -8.69
N TRP A 118 4.60 -7.00 -7.59
CA TRP A 118 3.19 -6.72 -7.40
C TRP A 118 2.62 -5.81 -8.50
N LEU A 119 3.32 -4.71 -8.84
CA LEU A 119 2.87 -3.73 -9.83
C LEU A 119 2.77 -4.34 -11.24
N SER A 120 3.70 -5.24 -11.58
CA SER A 120 3.67 -5.98 -12.85
C SER A 120 2.44 -6.88 -12.95
N GLY A 121 2.13 -7.64 -11.88
CA GLY A 121 0.92 -8.46 -11.82
C GLY A 121 -0.39 -7.64 -11.83
N PHE A 122 -0.39 -6.50 -11.12
CA PHE A 122 -1.52 -5.58 -11.06
C PHE A 122 -1.91 -5.02 -12.44
N THR A 123 -0.91 -4.63 -13.23
CA THR A 123 -1.11 -4.08 -14.59
C THR A 123 -1.71 -5.13 -15.54
N VAL A 124 -1.25 -6.38 -15.44
CA VAL A 124 -1.78 -7.49 -16.25
C VAL A 124 -3.26 -7.73 -15.94
N ARG A 125 -3.66 -7.72 -14.66
CA ARG A 125 -5.06 -7.92 -14.24
C ARG A 125 -6.00 -6.86 -14.81
N ARG A 126 -5.62 -5.58 -14.80
CA ARG A 126 -6.46 -4.50 -15.37
C ARG A 126 -6.64 -4.61 -16.88
N SER A 127 -5.60 -4.97 -17.64
CA SER A 127 -5.75 -5.15 -19.09
C SER A 127 -6.75 -6.25 -19.47
N HIS A 128 -6.97 -7.24 -18.59
CA HIS A 128 -7.98 -8.29 -18.78
C HIS A 128 -9.39 -7.84 -18.38
N GLU A 129 -9.51 -6.96 -17.39
CA GLU A 129 -10.79 -6.43 -16.89
C GLU A 129 -11.38 -5.36 -17.83
N ASP A 130 -10.53 -4.48 -18.36
CA ASP A 130 -10.92 -3.49 -19.37
C ASP A 130 -11.42 -4.17 -20.65
N ARG A 131 -10.80 -5.30 -21.06
CA ARG A 131 -11.22 -6.08 -22.23
C ARG A 131 -12.53 -6.84 -22.04
N ARG A 132 -12.96 -7.10 -20.79
CA ARG A 132 -14.26 -7.75 -20.49
C ARG A 132 -15.40 -6.75 -20.38
N SER A 133 -15.12 -5.46 -20.16
CA SER A 133 -16.13 -4.41 -20.01
C SER A 133 -16.61 -3.79 -21.34
N LEU A 134 -16.08 -4.28 -22.48
CA LEU A 134 -16.35 -3.78 -23.83
C LEU A 134 -17.15 -4.76 -24.71
N ASN A 135 -17.69 -5.83 -24.15
CA ASN A 135 -18.60 -6.80 -24.80
C ASN A 135 -19.88 -6.97 -23.98
#